data_AF-A0A4V1VG09-F1
#
_entry.id   AF-A0A4V1VG09-F1
#
_cell.length_a   1.000
_cell.length_b   1.000
_cell.length_c   1.000
_cell.angle_alpha   90.00
_cell.angle_beta   90.00
_cell.angle_gamma   90.00
#
_symmetry.space_group_name_H-M   'P 1'
#
loop_
_entity.id
_entity.type
_entity.pdbx_description
1 polymer ?
#
loop_
_entity_poly.entity_id
_entity_poly.type
_entity_poly.pdbx_seq_one_letter_code
_entity_poly.pdbx_strand_id
1 'polypeptide(L)' 'GLIRREVRGRTHVCSLDPGPLADAHEWLGVYERFWTGRIDELERLLRAEDARKTSKPEGDER' A
#
# COMPACT_ATOMS: atom_id res chain seq x y z
N GLY A 1 -21.75 5.43 -12.87
CA GLY A 1 -20.95 6.41 -12.09
C GLY A 1 -21.10 6.11 -10.61
N LEU A 2 -20.25 6.67 -9.75
CA LEU A 2 -20.17 6.39 -8.29
C LEU A 2 -21.48 6.58 -7.51
N ILE A 3 -22.48 7.22 -8.12
CA ILE A 3 -23.79 7.45 -7.53
C ILE A 3 -24.83 6.83 -8.43
N ARG A 4 -25.66 5.95 -7.87
CA ARG A 4 -26.91 5.49 -8.48
C ARG A 4 -28.03 6.42 -8.05
N ARG A 5 -28.93 6.72 -8.98
CA ARG A 5 -30.10 7.57 -8.74
C ARG A 5 -31.36 6.81 -9.14
N GLU A 6 -32.36 6.84 -8.27
CA GLU A 6 -33.69 6.29 -8.49
C GLU A 6 -34.72 7.41 -8.30
N VAL A 7 -35.61 7.61 -9.28
CA VAL A 7 -36.65 8.64 -9.21
C VAL A 7 -37.93 8.04 -8.65
N ARG A 8 -38.41 8.58 -7.53
CA ARG A 8 -39.69 8.23 -6.89
C ARG A 8 -40.62 9.44 -6.89
N GLY A 9 -41.40 9.56 -7.95
CA GLY A 9 -42.26 10.73 -8.17
C GLY A 9 -41.43 12.00 -8.35
N ARG A 10 -41.57 12.96 -7.41
CA ARG A 10 -40.76 14.19 -7.38
C ARG A 10 -39.47 14.06 -6.58
N THR A 11 -39.27 12.94 -5.90
CA THR A 11 -38.11 12.71 -5.03
C THR A 11 -37.04 11.92 -5.77
N HIS A 12 -35.79 12.37 -5.68
CA HIS A 12 -34.63 11.65 -6.19
C HIS A 12 -33.91 10.96 -5.03
N VAL A 13 -33.90 9.63 -5.04
CA VAL A 13 -33.14 8.83 -4.09
C VAL A 13 -31.76 8.57 -4.70
N CYS A 14 -30.71 8.98 -4.00
CA CYS A 14 -29.33 8.77 -4.43
C CYS A 14 -28.63 7.82 -3.46
N SER A 15 -27.90 6.85 -3.99
CA SER A 15 -27.07 5.92 -3.23
C SER A 15 -25.69 5.78 -3.85
N LEU A 16 -24.71 5.40 -3.03
CA LEU A 16 -23.37 5.07 -3.52
C LEU A 16 -23.41 3.77 -4.32
N ASP A 17 -22.72 3.77 -5.45
CA ASP A 17 -22.45 2.58 -6.26
C ASP A 17 -20.95 2.28 -6.16
N PRO A 18 -20.53 1.24 -5.42
CA PRO A 18 -19.12 0.90 -5.29
C PRO A 18 -18.57 0.18 -6.53
N GLY A 19 -19.43 -0.34 -7.42
CA GLY A 19 -19.01 -1.09 -8.61
C GLY A 19 -17.96 -0.36 -9.47
N PRO A 20 -18.16 0.93 -9.80
CA PRO A 20 -17.18 1.73 -10.52
C PRO A 20 -15.80 1.91 -9.86
N LEU A 21 -15.63 1.56 -8.57
CA LEU A 21 -14.33 1.58 -7.89
C LEU A 21 -13.61 0.24 -7.92
N ALA A 22 -14.25 -0.84 -8.38
CA ALA A 22 -13.69 -2.18 -8.32
C ALA A 22 -12.35 -2.27 -9.07
N ASP A 23 -12.32 -1.81 -10.33
CA ASP A 23 -11.12 -1.87 -11.17
C ASP A 23 -9.96 -1.06 -10.58
N ALA A 24 -10.26 0.12 -10.03
CA ALA A 24 -9.27 0.96 -9.36
C ALA A 24 -8.72 0.29 -8.10
N HIS A 25 -9.59 -0.34 -7.30
CA HIS A 25 -9.19 -1.06 -6.10
C HIS A 25 -8.33 -2.29 -6.42
N GLU A 26 -8.68 -3.04 -7.47
CA GLU A 26 -7.89 -4.18 -7.93
C GLU A 26 -6.48 -3.75 -8.37
N TRP A 27 -6.40 -2.71 -9.19
CA TRP A 27 -5.13 -2.15 -9.65
C TRP A 27 -4.27 -1.68 -8.46
N LEU A 28 -4.86 -0.93 -7.52
CA LEU A 28 -4.15 -0.49 -6.31
C LEU A 28 -3.64 -1.67 -5.49
N GLY A 29 -4.43 -2.73 -5.32
CA GLY A 29 -4.03 -3.91 -4.57
C GLY A 29 -2.82 -4.64 -5.18
N VAL A 30 -2.66 -4.60 -6.51
CA VAL A 30 -1.45 -5.14 -7.17
C VAL A 30 -0.21 -4.36 -6.75
N TYR A 31 -0.26 -3.03 -6.81
CA TYR A 31 0.88 -2.18 -6.45
C TYR A 31 1.17 -2.17 -4.96
N GLU A 32 0.12 -2.23 -4.13
CA GLU A 32 0.26 -2.35 -2.68
C GLU A 32 1.12 -3.57 -2.32
N ARG A 33 0.71 -4.77 -2.75
CA ARG A 33 1.47 -6.01 -2.48
C ARG A 33 2.90 -5.95 -3.00
N PHE A 34 3.08 -5.39 -4.18
CA PHE A 34 4.39 -5.24 -4.82
C PHE A 34 5.33 -4.33 -4.01
N TRP A 35 4.85 -3.17 -3.56
CA TRP A 35 5.67 -2.22 -2.83
C TRP A 35 5.91 -2.65 -1.39
N THR A 36 4.90 -3.20 -0.70
CA THR A 36 5.05 -3.72 0.66
C THR A 36 6.19 -4.74 0.73
N GLY A 37 6.18 -5.77 -0.14
CA GLY A 37 7.23 -6.80 -0.11
C GLY A 37 8.63 -6.27 -0.41
N ARG A 38 8.77 -5.24 -1.26
CA ARG A 38 10.07 -4.63 -1.56
C ARG A 38 10.60 -3.78 -0.43
N ILE A 39 9.72 -3.06 0.25
CA ILE A 39 10.08 -2.25 1.41
C ILE A 39 10.49 -3.17 2.57
N ASP A 40 9.77 -4.26 2.79
CA ASP A 40 10.11 -5.27 3.81
C ASP A 40 11.50 -5.88 3.56
N GLU A 41 11.80 -6.24 2.31
CA GLU A 41 13.11 -6.78 1.95
C GLU A 41 14.23 -5.74 2.11
N LEU A 42 13.98 -4.48 1.72
CA LEU A 42 14.93 -3.39 1.93
C LEU A 42 15.22 -3.20 3.43
N GLU A 43 14.18 -3.18 4.27
CA GLU A 43 14.33 -3.07 5.71
C GLU A 43 15.19 -4.21 6.28
N ARG A 44 14.96 -5.45 5.84
CA ARG A 44 15.75 -6.62 6.24
C ARG A 44 17.23 -6.46 5.89
N LEU A 45 17.53 -5.99 4.68
CA LEU A 45 18.91 -5.79 4.22
C LEU A 45 19.62 -4.70 5.02
N LEU A 46 18.95 -3.57 5.26
CA LEU A 46 19.52 -2.47 6.06
C LEU A 46 19.82 -2.91 7.49
N ARG A 47 18.89 -3.62 8.14
CA ARG A 47 19.09 -4.17 9.49
C ARG A 47 20.27 -5.15 9.54
N ALA A 48 20.43 -5.98 8.50
CA ALA A 48 21.55 -6.91 8.41
C ALA A 48 22.90 -6.17 8.23
N GLU A 49 22.92 -5.07 7.47
CA GLU A 49 24.09 -4.21 7.33
C GLU A 49 24.47 -3.54 8.66
N ASP A 50 23.49 -2.97 9.36
CA ASP A 50 23.70 -2.33 10.66
C ASP A 50 24.24 -3.32 11.70
N ALA A 51 23.67 -4.54 11.74
CA ALA A 51 24.15 -5.63 12.59
C ALA A 51 25.62 -6.00 12.30
N ARG A 52 26.01 -6.01 11.01
CA ARG A 52 27.40 -6.25 10.62
C ARG A 52 28.32 -5.11 11.05
N LYS A 53 27.92 -3.86 10.87
CA LYS A 53 28.69 -2.67 11.28
C LYS A 53 28.94 -2.65 12.78
N THR A 54 27.93 -2.93 13.62
CA THR A 54 28.11 -2.98 15.07
C THR A 54 28.92 -4.18 15.56
N SER A 55 29.01 -5.26 14.77
CA SER A 55 29.77 -6.47 15.14
C SER A 55 31.26 -6.40 14.80
N LYS A 56 31.68 -5.43 13.98
CA LYS A 56 33.09 -5.20 13.69
C LYS A 56 33.66 -4.30 14.80
N PRO A 57 34.53 -4.80 15.69
CA PRO A 57 35.15 -3.95 16.68
C PRO A 57 36.00 -2.91 15.95
N GLU A 58 35.67 -1.64 16.16
CA GLU A 58 36.48 -0.49 15.82
C GLU A 58 37.74 -0.58 16.70
N GLY A 59 38.78 -1.23 16.16
CA GLY A 59 39.93 -1.66 16.93
C GLY A 59 41.05 -2.12 16.02
N ASP A 60 41.51 -1.23 15.14
CA ASP A 60 42.86 -1.29 14.60
C ASP A 60 43.37 0.14 14.36
N GLU A 61 43.56 0.87 15.48
CA GLU A 61 44.55 1.95 15.54
C GLU A 61 45.79 1.38 16.25
N ARG A 62 46.85 1.14 15.49
CA ARG A 62 48.23 1.01 15.96
C ARG A 62 49.19 1.69 14.99
#